data_AF-A0ABD6CQG7-F1
#
_entry.id   AF-A0ABD6CQG7-F1
#
_cell.length_a   1.000
_cell.length_b   1.000
_cell.length_c   1.000
_cell.angle_alpha   90.00
_cell.angle_beta   90.00
_cell.angle_gamma   90.00
#
_symmetry.space_group_name_H-M   'P 1'
#
loop_
_entity.id
_entity.type
_entity.pdbx_description
1 polymer ?
#
loop_
_entity_poly.entity_id
_entity_poly.type
_entity_poly.pdbx_seq_one_letter_code
_entity_poly.pdbx_strand_id
1 'polypeptide(L)'
;MVLKEELETTINRLEENIRQYNQFVEWLDKAGKDWSNRTEAEQTSFLERIEDYEQYQENEIPPDQIKEIRQELEEAYKEPLIEALRTRIDKFLSIIDLELSEVQLDRIVSRIVDNNKSTLDSARGQFDDHLISVDALDEIPRKYVRSEIQRDPSLLSSPGDELNDILNETTESYEQLKSLSGLLSEYTWIPEDELPLQHSVDNYPYLSDNTDVIRKQLDKLDEVAAEFSSYDINLEEVYREQIGEILTQDVSNISTRLSTVAEDTDELLQRQPLLESIEQISKTDNLDDSTTNNLIETYSRTKGKEYNEVQDLKLELSELSSTYERWQKHIIEEWETTASIVKTYCNQFEFDPPAEFNQIDEFSTALSKNPKEAVNILIRTREWISGRNSELETELETATIELLRELIEQGEVWLGDYDIEAVEGVQNSIPIKLTIYDK
;
A
#
# COMPACT_ATOMS: atom_id res chain seq x y z
N MET A 1 1.19 5.33 94.01
CA MET A 1 0.86 5.89 92.68
C MET A 1 1.92 5.46 91.67
N VAL A 2 3.21 5.74 91.92
CA VAL A 2 4.37 5.28 91.11
C VAL A 2 4.40 3.76 90.83
N LEU A 3 4.19 2.91 91.86
CA LEU A 3 4.18 1.44 91.72
C LEU A 3 3.07 0.87 90.83
N LYS A 4 1.97 1.62 90.61
CA LYS A 4 0.86 1.17 89.76
C LYS A 4 1.15 1.46 88.29
N GLU A 5 1.75 2.62 87.99
CA GLU A 5 2.17 3.02 86.65
C GLU A 5 3.34 2.15 86.13
N GLU A 6 4.29 1.78 86.99
CA GLU A 6 5.37 0.84 86.65
C GLU A 6 4.86 -0.58 86.35
N LEU A 7 3.85 -1.04 87.09
CA LEU A 7 3.22 -2.34 86.86
C LEU A 7 2.42 -2.34 85.55
N GLU A 8 1.63 -1.31 85.28
CA GLU A 8 0.87 -1.15 84.02
C GLU A 8 1.81 -1.08 82.80
N THR A 9 2.94 -0.36 82.92
CA THR A 9 3.96 -0.30 81.86
C THR A 9 4.59 -1.67 81.60
N THR A 10 4.86 -2.43 82.67
CA THR A 10 5.44 -3.77 82.57
C THR A 10 4.46 -4.76 81.94
N ILE A 11 3.18 -4.71 82.32
CA ILE A 11 2.11 -5.53 81.74
C ILE A 11 1.95 -5.23 80.25
N ASN A 12 1.84 -3.96 79.86
CA ASN A 12 1.72 -3.56 78.46
C ASN A 12 2.93 -4.03 77.62
N ARG A 13 4.15 -3.97 78.19
CA ARG A 13 5.37 -4.48 77.52
C ARG A 13 5.34 -6.00 77.35
N LEU A 14 4.86 -6.74 78.36
CA LEU A 14 4.74 -8.20 78.28
C LEU A 14 3.67 -8.62 77.26
N GLU A 15 2.51 -7.95 77.25
CA GLU A 15 1.46 -8.19 76.26
C GLU A 15 1.94 -7.93 74.83
N GLU A 16 2.69 -6.84 74.62
CA GLU A 16 3.30 -6.53 73.33
C GLU A 16 4.31 -7.61 72.90
N ASN A 17 5.18 -8.06 73.81
CA ASN A 17 6.15 -9.12 73.53
C ASN A 17 5.47 -10.45 73.19
N ILE A 18 4.42 -10.83 73.91
CA ILE A 18 3.63 -12.05 73.63
C ILE A 18 2.98 -11.94 72.25
N ARG A 19 2.42 -10.77 71.90
CA ARG A 19 1.83 -10.53 70.58
C ARG A 19 2.87 -10.65 69.46
N GLN A 20 4.05 -10.06 69.64
CA GLN A 20 5.14 -10.12 68.67
C GLN A 20 5.66 -11.55 68.49
N TYR A 21 5.78 -12.31 69.58
CA TYR A 21 6.18 -13.71 69.54
C TYR A 21 5.15 -14.57 68.79
N ASN A 22 3.85 -14.41 69.08
CA ASN A 22 2.80 -15.14 68.37
C ASN A 22 2.79 -14.81 66.87
N GLN A 23 2.94 -13.53 66.50
CA GLN A 23 3.05 -13.13 65.09
C GLN A 23 4.28 -13.73 64.40
N PHE A 24 5.40 -13.83 65.11
CA PHE A 24 6.62 -14.43 64.58
C PHE A 24 6.46 -15.94 64.37
N VAL A 25 5.85 -16.66 65.30
CA VAL A 25 5.53 -18.09 65.16
C VAL A 25 4.56 -18.33 64.01
N GLU A 26 3.49 -17.54 63.89
CA GLU A 26 2.56 -17.63 62.76
C GLU A 26 3.26 -17.38 61.41
N TRP A 27 4.20 -16.44 61.38
CA TRP A 27 5.01 -16.17 60.18
C TRP A 27 5.94 -17.35 59.86
N LEU A 28 6.64 -17.92 60.84
CA LEU A 28 7.52 -19.09 60.65
C LEU A 28 6.75 -20.30 60.12
N ASP A 29 5.57 -20.58 60.68
CA ASP A 29 4.70 -21.67 60.22
C ASP A 29 4.25 -21.48 58.78
N LYS A 30 3.95 -20.24 58.39
CA LYS A 30 3.57 -19.90 57.02
C LYS A 30 4.76 -19.99 56.08
N ALA A 31 5.89 -19.38 56.44
CA ALA A 31 7.13 -19.40 55.67
C ALA A 31 7.63 -20.83 55.44
N GLY A 32 7.63 -21.68 56.47
CA GLY A 32 8.04 -23.07 56.36
C GLY A 32 7.14 -23.90 55.43
N LYS A 33 5.82 -23.70 55.48
CA LYS A 33 4.87 -24.32 54.54
C LYS A 33 5.09 -23.84 53.11
N ASP A 34 5.24 -22.53 52.93
CA ASP A 34 5.44 -21.92 51.61
C ASP A 34 6.78 -22.36 50.99
N TRP A 35 7.81 -22.61 51.80
CA TRP A 35 9.13 -23.03 51.35
C TRP A 35 9.21 -24.49 50.89
N SER A 36 8.44 -25.37 51.54
CA SER A 36 8.39 -26.79 51.18
C SER A 36 7.89 -27.06 49.75
N ASN A 37 7.19 -26.09 49.14
CA ASN A 37 6.65 -26.16 47.79
C ASN A 37 7.53 -25.47 46.72
N ARG A 38 8.76 -25.07 47.07
CA ARG A 38 9.70 -24.34 46.18
C ARG A 38 10.62 -25.28 45.40
N THR A 39 11.38 -24.73 44.46
CA THR A 39 12.36 -25.49 43.67
C THR A 39 13.52 -25.96 44.55
N GLU A 40 14.15 -27.08 44.19
CA GLU A 40 15.28 -27.65 44.95
C GLU A 40 16.46 -26.67 45.09
N ALA A 41 16.72 -25.86 44.05
CA ALA A 41 17.75 -24.83 44.07
C ALA A 41 17.44 -23.71 45.06
N GLU A 42 16.18 -23.24 45.12
CA GLU A 42 15.74 -22.25 46.11
C GLU A 42 15.81 -22.82 47.51
N GLN A 43 15.36 -24.08 47.69
CA GLN A 43 15.44 -24.76 48.98
C GLN A 43 16.86 -24.86 49.50
N THR A 44 17.81 -25.22 48.64
CA THR A 44 19.23 -25.31 48.98
C THR A 44 19.80 -23.94 49.37
N SER A 45 19.56 -22.91 48.56
CA SER A 45 20.04 -21.55 48.81
C SER A 45 19.50 -20.96 50.13
N PHE A 46 18.25 -21.24 50.48
CA PHE A 46 17.71 -20.83 51.77
C PHE A 46 18.28 -21.61 52.94
N LEU A 47 18.46 -22.93 52.80
CA LEU A 47 19.11 -23.75 53.84
C LEU A 47 20.49 -23.20 54.18
N GLU A 48 21.31 -22.92 53.17
CA GLU A 48 22.64 -22.31 53.33
C GLU A 48 22.59 -20.95 54.08
N ARG A 49 21.51 -20.17 53.91
CA ARG A 49 21.35 -18.87 54.58
C ARG A 49 20.78 -18.95 55.99
N ILE A 50 20.05 -20.01 56.33
CA ILE A 50 19.49 -20.18 57.67
C ILE A 50 20.39 -20.98 58.62
N GLU A 51 21.50 -21.55 58.13
CA GLU A 51 22.50 -22.27 58.94
C GLU A 51 22.99 -21.43 60.13
N ASP A 52 23.22 -20.13 59.94
CA ASP A 52 23.65 -19.20 61.00
C ASP A 52 22.61 -19.01 62.13
N TYR A 53 21.36 -19.43 61.90
CA TYR A 53 20.25 -19.34 62.85
C TYR A 53 19.94 -20.68 63.54
N GLU A 54 20.63 -21.78 63.20
CA GLU A 54 20.44 -23.09 63.85
C GLU A 54 20.65 -23.03 65.37
N GLN A 55 21.53 -22.13 65.84
CA GLN A 55 21.76 -21.89 67.27
C GLN A 55 20.50 -21.50 68.07
N TYR A 56 19.47 -20.97 67.39
CA TYR A 56 18.18 -20.62 68.01
C TYR A 56 17.20 -21.79 68.09
N GLN A 57 17.53 -22.96 67.53
CA GLN A 57 16.77 -24.19 67.76
C GLN A 57 16.98 -24.75 69.17
N GLU A 58 18.17 -24.51 69.75
CA GLU A 58 18.58 -25.06 71.05
C GLU A 58 18.51 -24.04 72.20
N ASN A 59 18.48 -22.74 71.90
CA ASN A 59 18.51 -21.65 72.89
C ASN A 59 17.24 -20.79 72.86
N GLU A 60 16.71 -20.41 74.04
CA GLU A 60 15.56 -19.50 74.13
C GLU A 60 15.93 -18.10 73.62
N ILE A 61 15.11 -17.55 72.72
CA ILE A 61 15.26 -16.18 72.20
C ILE A 61 14.80 -15.15 73.25
N PRO A 62 15.67 -14.23 73.70
CA PRO A 62 15.28 -13.15 74.61
C PRO A 62 14.18 -12.24 74.00
N PRO A 63 13.17 -11.81 74.76
CA PRO A 63 12.08 -10.99 74.24
C PRO A 63 12.49 -9.68 73.54
N ASP A 64 13.61 -9.11 73.96
CA ASP A 64 14.22 -7.90 73.38
C ASP A 64 14.92 -8.15 72.03
N GLN A 65 15.24 -9.40 71.69
CA GLN A 65 15.90 -9.79 70.44
C GLN A 65 14.94 -10.33 69.38
N ILE A 66 13.69 -10.67 69.73
CA ILE A 66 12.68 -11.24 68.80
C ILE A 66 12.52 -10.39 67.54
N LYS A 67 12.52 -9.06 67.69
CA LYS A 67 12.30 -8.16 66.56
C LYS A 67 13.49 -8.16 65.58
N GLU A 68 14.71 -8.17 66.10
CA GLU A 68 15.94 -8.18 65.30
C GLU A 68 16.06 -9.51 64.54
N ILE A 69 15.94 -10.64 65.26
CA ILE A 69 15.97 -11.99 64.67
C ILE A 69 14.85 -12.17 63.64
N ARG A 70 13.66 -11.62 63.89
CA ARG A 70 12.57 -11.64 62.91
C ARG A 70 12.93 -10.89 61.64
N GLN A 71 13.56 -9.71 61.74
CA GLN A 71 13.96 -8.93 60.57
C GLN A 71 15.04 -9.66 59.77
N GLU A 72 16.04 -10.18 60.47
CA GLU A 72 17.12 -10.99 59.90
C GLU A 72 16.60 -12.24 59.16
N LEU A 73 15.67 -12.99 59.76
CA LEU A 73 15.05 -14.15 59.10
C LEU A 73 14.10 -13.75 57.96
N GLU A 74 13.38 -12.64 58.08
CA GLU A 74 12.57 -12.10 56.97
C GLU A 74 13.44 -11.67 55.79
N GLU A 75 14.65 -11.16 56.03
CA GLU A 75 15.65 -10.84 55.01
C GLU A 75 16.22 -12.13 54.40
N ALA A 76 16.74 -13.06 55.21
CA ALA A 76 17.26 -14.35 54.78
C ALA A 76 16.23 -15.17 53.97
N TYR A 77 14.94 -15.02 54.26
CA TYR A 77 13.85 -15.63 53.49
C TYR A 77 13.65 -15.01 52.10
N LYS A 78 13.78 -13.68 51.97
CA LYS A 78 13.55 -12.95 50.70
C LYS A 78 14.71 -13.10 49.74
N GLU A 79 15.91 -13.20 50.28
CA GLU A 79 17.15 -13.05 49.55
C GLU A 79 17.37 -14.14 48.46
N PRO A 80 17.07 -15.43 48.70
CA PRO A 80 17.07 -16.46 47.65
C PRO A 80 16.01 -16.21 46.56
N LEU A 81 14.85 -15.62 46.91
CA LEU A 81 13.82 -15.28 45.93
C LEU A 81 14.27 -14.13 45.01
N ILE A 82 15.04 -13.19 45.54
CA ILE A 82 15.64 -12.08 44.80
C ILE A 82 16.71 -12.61 43.82
N GLU A 83 17.55 -13.55 44.24
CA GLU A 83 18.54 -14.18 43.35
C GLU A 83 17.89 -15.01 42.24
N ALA A 84 16.82 -15.73 42.58
CA ALA A 84 16.02 -16.48 41.61
C ALA A 84 15.35 -15.56 40.58
N LEU A 85 14.95 -14.34 40.99
CA LEU A 85 14.42 -13.32 40.09
C LEU A 85 15.52 -12.74 39.19
N ARG A 86 16.69 -12.36 39.76
CA ARG A 86 17.86 -11.91 38.99
C ARG A 86 18.21 -12.88 37.88
N THR A 87 18.33 -14.16 38.24
CA THR A 87 18.65 -15.24 37.30
C THR A 87 17.65 -15.33 36.14
N ARG A 88 16.36 -15.08 36.41
CA ARG A 88 15.33 -15.08 35.35
C ARG A 88 15.44 -13.86 34.44
N ILE A 89 15.67 -12.68 35.01
CA ILE A 89 15.90 -11.46 34.24
C ILE A 89 17.15 -11.63 33.36
N ASP A 90 18.25 -12.15 33.90
CA ASP A 90 19.49 -12.40 33.15
C ASP A 90 19.28 -13.41 32.02
N LYS A 91 18.50 -14.48 32.26
CA LYS A 91 18.12 -15.41 31.20
C LYS A 91 17.28 -14.73 30.12
N PHE A 92 16.32 -13.90 30.50
CA PHE A 92 15.47 -13.16 29.56
C PHE A 92 16.32 -12.22 28.69
N LEU A 93 17.19 -11.44 29.32
CA LEU A 93 18.17 -10.56 28.69
C LEU A 93 19.11 -11.32 27.74
N SER A 94 19.56 -12.51 28.16
CA SER A 94 20.39 -13.38 27.32
C SER A 94 19.66 -13.90 26.10
N ILE A 95 18.35 -14.22 26.18
CA ILE A 95 17.60 -14.69 25.01
C ILE A 95 17.51 -13.57 23.97
N ILE A 96 17.21 -12.34 24.41
CA ILE A 96 17.10 -11.15 23.54
C ILE A 96 18.44 -10.50 23.16
N ASP A 97 19.58 -11.09 23.57
CA ASP A 97 20.93 -10.57 23.32
C ASP A 97 21.12 -9.12 23.83
N LEU A 98 20.64 -8.84 25.04
CA LEU A 98 20.82 -7.55 25.71
C LEU A 98 21.67 -7.72 26.97
N GLU A 99 22.69 -6.87 27.15
CA GLU A 99 23.47 -6.82 28.38
C GLU A 99 23.13 -5.54 29.14
N LEU A 100 22.70 -5.68 30.40
CA LEU A 100 22.55 -4.57 31.33
C LEU A 100 23.71 -4.55 32.33
N SER A 101 24.09 -3.36 32.80
CA SER A 101 25.04 -3.25 33.91
C SER A 101 24.43 -3.78 35.21
N GLU A 102 25.26 -4.30 36.12
CA GLU A 102 24.82 -4.75 37.45
C GLU A 102 24.01 -3.68 38.20
N VAL A 103 24.43 -2.41 38.10
CA VAL A 103 23.71 -1.27 38.71
C VAL A 103 22.30 -1.08 38.14
N GLN A 104 22.09 -1.36 36.85
CA GLN A 104 20.74 -1.30 36.24
C GLN A 104 19.89 -2.48 36.68
N LEU A 105 20.47 -3.68 36.69
CA LEU A 105 19.78 -4.90 37.15
C LEU A 105 19.35 -4.76 38.61
N ASP A 106 20.26 -4.28 39.47
CA ASP A 106 19.98 -3.99 40.88
C ASP A 106 18.80 -3.04 41.03
N ARG A 107 18.75 -1.96 40.24
CA ARG A 107 17.65 -1.00 40.28
C ARG A 107 16.32 -1.60 39.85
N ILE A 108 16.31 -2.43 38.80
CA ILE A 108 15.10 -3.13 38.33
C ILE A 108 14.58 -4.05 39.43
N VAL A 109 15.47 -4.87 39.99
CA VAL A 109 15.15 -5.82 41.06
C VAL A 109 14.65 -5.10 42.31
N SER A 110 15.33 -4.04 42.75
CA SER A 110 14.87 -3.21 43.88
C SER A 110 13.48 -2.63 43.63
N ARG A 111 13.21 -2.12 42.42
CA ARG A 111 11.87 -1.61 42.07
C ARG A 111 10.79 -2.69 42.15
N ILE A 112 11.07 -3.91 41.67
CA ILE A 112 10.13 -5.03 41.76
C ILE A 112 9.86 -5.36 43.24
N VAL A 113 10.90 -5.40 44.07
CA VAL A 113 10.80 -5.66 45.52
C VAL A 113 10.01 -4.57 46.24
N ASP A 114 10.23 -3.30 45.89
CA ASP A 114 9.61 -2.15 46.54
C ASP A 114 8.14 -1.96 46.15
N ASN A 115 7.79 -2.22 44.88
CA ASN A 115 6.45 -1.99 44.34
C ASN A 115 5.44 -3.09 44.73
N ASN A 116 5.89 -4.34 44.93
CA ASN A 116 5.00 -5.49 45.13
C ASN A 116 5.26 -6.21 46.45
N LYS A 117 4.74 -5.68 47.57
CA LYS A 117 4.73 -6.41 48.86
C LYS A 117 3.94 -7.74 48.79
N SER A 118 2.99 -7.87 47.86
CA SER A 118 2.43 -9.16 47.45
C SER A 118 3.22 -9.73 46.29
N THR A 119 4.25 -10.49 46.67
CA THR A 119 4.87 -11.62 45.96
C THR A 119 5.82 -11.30 44.81
N LEU A 120 7.12 -11.22 45.17
CA LEU A 120 8.26 -11.67 44.35
C LEU A 120 7.95 -12.91 43.51
N ASP A 121 7.12 -13.83 44.02
CA ASP A 121 6.66 -15.01 43.30
C ASP A 121 5.84 -14.71 42.05
N SER A 122 5.01 -13.67 42.08
CA SER A 122 4.23 -13.24 40.91
C SER A 122 5.15 -12.73 39.81
N ALA A 123 6.13 -11.89 40.17
CA ALA A 123 7.11 -11.37 39.20
C ALA A 123 7.95 -12.51 38.61
N ARG A 124 8.36 -13.48 39.44
CA ARG A 124 9.07 -14.67 38.98
C ARG A 124 8.25 -15.51 38.01
N GLY A 125 6.98 -15.77 38.33
CA GLY A 125 6.07 -16.50 37.45
C GLY A 125 5.88 -15.80 36.11
N GLN A 126 5.70 -14.47 36.13
CA GLN A 126 5.61 -13.67 34.91
C GLN A 126 6.88 -13.74 34.06
N PHE A 127 8.07 -13.67 34.67
CA PHE A 127 9.31 -13.88 33.92
C PHE A 127 9.45 -15.32 33.40
N ASP A 128 8.98 -16.34 34.11
CA ASP A 128 8.97 -17.71 33.60
C ASP A 128 8.06 -17.83 32.36
N ASP A 129 6.90 -17.17 32.35
CA ASP A 129 6.02 -17.09 31.18
C ASP A 129 6.68 -16.30 30.03
N HIS A 130 7.32 -15.17 30.32
CA HIS A 130 8.01 -14.33 29.32
C HIS A 130 9.21 -15.01 28.69
N LEU A 131 9.93 -15.85 29.45
CA LEU A 131 11.02 -16.67 28.92
C LEU A 131 10.49 -17.62 27.83
N ILE A 132 9.32 -18.21 28.02
CA ILE A 132 8.68 -19.08 27.01
C ILE A 132 8.27 -18.26 25.79
N SER A 133 7.60 -17.13 26.00
CA SER A 133 7.14 -16.26 24.92
C SER A 133 8.28 -15.74 24.06
N VAL A 134 9.35 -15.23 24.67
CA VAL A 134 10.47 -14.61 23.95
C VAL A 134 11.39 -15.64 23.27
N ASP A 135 11.48 -16.86 23.82
CA ASP A 135 12.22 -17.97 23.19
C ASP A 135 11.49 -18.49 21.93
N ALA A 136 10.16 -18.41 21.92
CA ALA A 136 9.33 -18.76 20.76
C ALA A 136 9.38 -17.71 19.64
N LEU A 137 9.84 -16.48 19.90
CA LEU A 137 9.98 -15.44 18.88
C LEU A 137 11.19 -15.69 17.98
N ASP A 138 10.99 -15.46 16.67
CA ASP A 138 12.04 -15.40 15.67
C ASP A 138 13.04 -14.25 15.95
N GLU A 139 14.19 -14.26 15.27
CA GLU A 139 15.30 -13.32 15.50
C GLU A 139 14.88 -11.85 15.38
N ILE A 140 14.03 -11.49 14.40
CA ILE A 140 13.67 -10.10 14.11
C ILE A 140 12.68 -9.52 15.15
N PRO A 141 11.54 -10.16 15.46
CA PRO A 141 10.68 -9.73 16.57
C PRO A 141 11.45 -9.62 17.89
N ARG A 142 12.39 -10.54 18.12
CA ARG A 142 13.25 -10.53 19.30
C ARG A 142 14.19 -9.31 19.34
N LYS A 143 14.74 -8.89 18.18
CA LYS A 143 15.50 -7.64 18.06
C LYS A 143 14.64 -6.40 18.33
N TYR A 144 13.37 -6.42 17.96
CA TYR A 144 12.44 -5.34 18.31
C TYR A 144 12.25 -5.24 19.84
N VAL A 145 11.93 -6.36 20.51
CA VAL A 145 11.83 -6.41 22.00
C VAL A 145 13.11 -5.92 22.67
N ARG A 146 14.27 -6.36 22.18
CA ARG A 146 15.58 -5.86 22.63
C ARG A 146 15.68 -4.35 22.53
N SER A 147 15.25 -3.77 21.40
CA SER A 147 15.38 -2.34 21.13
C SER A 147 14.49 -1.51 22.05
N GLU A 148 13.28 -1.98 22.32
CA GLU A 148 12.36 -1.35 23.29
C GLU A 148 12.92 -1.37 24.71
N ILE A 149 13.45 -2.50 25.17
CA ILE A 149 14.03 -2.64 26.52
C ILE A 149 15.36 -1.88 26.64
N GLN A 150 16.14 -1.79 25.57
CA GLN A 150 17.35 -0.98 25.55
C GLN A 150 17.01 0.52 25.66
N ARG A 151 15.92 0.97 25.03
CA ARG A 151 15.41 2.34 25.12
C ARG A 151 14.87 2.65 26.52
N ASP A 152 14.15 1.71 27.11
CA ASP A 152 13.61 1.85 28.47
C ASP A 152 13.77 0.56 29.30
N PRO A 153 14.89 0.41 30.03
CA PRO A 153 15.07 -0.75 30.91
C PRO A 153 14.06 -0.85 32.05
N SER A 154 13.29 0.21 32.32
CA SER A 154 12.30 0.19 33.40
C SER A 154 11.09 -0.70 33.11
N LEU A 155 10.86 -1.05 31.83
CA LEU A 155 9.86 -2.04 31.39
C LEU A 155 10.02 -3.39 32.12
N LEU A 156 11.25 -3.78 32.43
CA LEU A 156 11.55 -5.00 33.19
C LEU A 156 11.11 -4.93 34.66
N SER A 157 10.82 -3.74 35.19
CA SER A 157 10.38 -3.55 36.58
C SER A 157 8.91 -3.86 36.79
N SER A 158 8.13 -3.96 35.71
CA SER A 158 6.68 -4.23 35.70
C SER A 158 6.34 -5.40 34.76
N PRO A 159 6.85 -6.61 35.03
CA PRO A 159 6.74 -7.73 34.10
C PRO A 159 5.28 -8.12 33.77
N GLY A 160 4.32 -7.90 34.66
CA GLY A 160 2.91 -8.26 34.42
C GLY A 160 2.13 -7.32 33.48
N ASP A 161 2.60 -6.08 33.32
CA ASP A 161 1.89 -5.03 32.60
C ASP A 161 2.70 -4.63 31.36
N GLU A 162 3.66 -3.71 31.52
CA GLU A 162 4.39 -3.07 30.42
C GLU A 162 5.17 -4.06 29.53
N LEU A 163 5.87 -5.04 30.14
CA LEU A 163 6.61 -6.04 29.38
C LEU A 163 5.70 -7.00 28.62
N ASN A 164 4.56 -7.36 29.23
CA ASN A 164 3.58 -8.24 28.62
C ASN A 164 2.92 -7.55 27.41
N ASP A 165 2.59 -6.26 27.53
CA ASP A 165 2.05 -5.46 26.43
C ASP A 165 3.00 -5.45 25.23
N ILE A 166 4.31 -5.23 25.45
CA ILE A 166 5.32 -5.24 24.38
C ILE A 166 5.42 -6.62 23.71
N LEU A 167 5.44 -7.70 24.48
CA LEU A 167 5.54 -9.06 23.93
C LEU A 167 4.29 -9.44 23.13
N ASN A 168 3.11 -9.06 23.60
CA ASN A 168 1.86 -9.28 22.90
C ASN A 168 1.80 -8.45 21.60
N GLU A 169 2.11 -7.15 21.66
CA GLU A 169 2.19 -6.27 20.49
C GLU A 169 3.18 -6.78 19.44
N THR A 170 4.34 -7.27 19.89
CA THR A 170 5.36 -7.88 19.02
C THR A 170 4.83 -9.13 18.32
N THR A 171 4.15 -10.00 19.07
CA THR A 171 3.59 -11.26 18.54
C THR A 171 2.46 -10.98 17.55
N GLU A 172 1.55 -10.08 17.89
CA GLU A 172 0.46 -9.64 17.03
C GLU A 172 1.00 -8.99 15.75
N SER A 173 1.98 -8.09 15.86
CA SER A 173 2.65 -7.45 14.72
C SER A 173 3.28 -8.49 13.80
N TYR A 174 3.98 -9.50 14.35
CA TYR A 174 4.61 -10.55 13.54
C TYR A 174 3.57 -11.33 12.73
N GLU A 175 2.47 -11.79 13.35
CA GLU A 175 1.43 -12.54 12.63
C GLU A 175 0.72 -11.68 11.59
N GLN A 176 0.49 -10.40 11.87
CA GLN A 176 -0.10 -9.46 10.90
C GLN A 176 0.83 -9.19 9.70
N LEU A 177 2.11 -8.90 9.95
CA LEU A 177 3.11 -8.70 8.89
C LEU A 177 3.31 -9.96 8.04
N LYS A 178 3.27 -11.14 8.67
CA LYS A 178 3.32 -12.43 7.97
C LYS A 178 2.10 -12.66 7.10
N SER A 179 0.90 -12.37 7.61
CA SER A 179 -0.34 -12.44 6.83
C SER A 179 -0.33 -11.45 5.66
N LEU A 180 0.14 -10.23 5.89
CA LEU A 180 0.28 -9.21 4.84
C LEU A 180 1.30 -9.63 3.78
N SER A 181 2.45 -10.16 4.19
CA SER A 181 3.46 -10.70 3.25
C SER A 181 2.89 -11.85 2.43
N GLY A 182 2.08 -12.72 3.05
CA GLY A 182 1.35 -13.78 2.36
C GLY A 182 0.41 -13.23 1.28
N LEU A 183 -0.39 -12.22 1.62
CA LEU A 183 -1.27 -11.53 0.66
C LEU A 183 -0.47 -10.89 -0.48
N LEU A 184 0.57 -10.13 -0.17
CA LEU A 184 1.40 -9.44 -1.17
C LEU A 184 2.09 -10.46 -2.11
N SER A 185 2.49 -11.63 -1.60
CA SER A 185 3.10 -12.68 -2.44
C SER A 185 2.14 -13.33 -3.46
N GLU A 186 0.82 -13.05 -3.38
CA GLU A 186 -0.16 -13.52 -4.37
C GLU A 186 -0.03 -12.76 -5.72
N TYR A 187 0.61 -11.58 -5.75
CA TYR A 187 0.70 -10.73 -6.93
C TYR A 187 2.13 -10.73 -7.52
N THR A 188 2.27 -11.11 -8.78
CA THR A 188 3.57 -11.38 -9.42
C THR A 188 4.46 -10.14 -9.63
N TRP A 189 3.84 -8.98 -9.66
CA TRP A 189 4.51 -7.70 -9.86
C TRP A 189 5.07 -7.11 -8.57
N ILE A 190 4.76 -7.69 -7.40
CA ILE A 190 5.36 -7.25 -6.14
C ILE A 190 6.84 -7.67 -6.09
N PRO A 191 7.76 -6.78 -5.67
CA PRO A 191 9.18 -7.11 -5.55
C PRO A 191 9.42 -8.17 -4.46
N GLU A 192 9.93 -9.34 -4.86
CA GLU A 192 10.19 -10.47 -3.95
C GLU A 192 11.29 -10.15 -2.91
N ASP A 193 12.22 -9.27 -3.26
CA ASP A 193 13.32 -8.82 -2.41
C ASP A 193 12.87 -7.94 -1.24
N GLU A 194 11.70 -7.33 -1.35
CA GLU A 194 11.05 -6.57 -0.27
C GLU A 194 10.19 -7.47 0.65
N LEU A 195 10.17 -8.77 0.39
CA LEU A 195 9.45 -9.76 1.19
C LEU A 195 10.41 -10.77 1.85
N PRO A 196 10.06 -11.33 3.02
CA PRO A 196 8.82 -11.09 3.76
C PRO A 196 8.96 -9.95 4.81
N LEU A 197 7.90 -9.17 5.00
CA LEU A 197 7.92 -7.92 5.78
C LEU A 197 8.27 -8.12 7.26
N GLN A 198 7.92 -9.27 7.85
CA GLN A 198 8.25 -9.59 9.24
C GLN A 198 9.76 -9.77 9.49
N HIS A 199 10.61 -9.73 8.45
CA HIS A 199 12.06 -9.81 8.58
C HIS A 199 12.74 -8.43 8.71
N SER A 200 11.99 -7.32 8.69
CA SER A 200 12.52 -5.99 8.99
C SER A 200 12.10 -5.53 10.38
N VAL A 201 13.07 -5.09 11.19
CA VAL A 201 12.80 -4.53 12.54
C VAL A 201 12.02 -3.21 12.43
N ASP A 202 12.26 -2.44 11.37
CA ASP A 202 11.63 -1.11 11.17
C ASP A 202 10.11 -1.20 10.94
N ASN A 203 9.60 -2.39 10.63
CA ASN A 203 8.18 -2.65 10.47
C ASN A 203 7.44 -2.89 11.80
N TYR A 204 8.15 -2.88 12.94
CA TYR A 204 7.57 -3.09 14.27
C TYR A 204 7.52 -1.78 15.08
N PRO A 205 6.42 -1.52 15.82
CA PRO A 205 5.19 -2.31 15.85
C PRO A 205 4.34 -2.04 14.60
N TYR A 206 3.64 -3.08 14.14
CA TYR A 206 2.69 -2.94 13.04
C TYR A 206 1.27 -2.86 13.61
N LEU A 207 0.70 -1.66 13.57
CA LEU A 207 -0.69 -1.45 13.96
C LEU A 207 -1.59 -1.76 12.78
N SER A 208 -2.21 -2.94 12.82
CA SER A 208 -3.13 -3.50 11.82
C SER A 208 -3.82 -2.46 10.93
N ASP A 209 -3.48 -2.48 9.64
CA ASP A 209 -4.39 -2.02 8.60
C ASP A 209 -5.49 -3.07 8.34
N ASN A 210 -6.61 -2.65 7.77
CA ASN A 210 -7.66 -3.57 7.34
C ASN A 210 -7.18 -4.37 6.12
N THR A 211 -6.76 -5.61 6.34
CA THR A 211 -6.25 -6.51 5.28
C THR A 211 -7.25 -6.71 4.14
N ASP A 212 -8.57 -6.65 4.40
CA ASP A 212 -9.59 -6.72 3.34
C ASP A 212 -9.56 -5.49 2.43
N VAL A 213 -9.23 -4.31 2.97
CA VAL A 213 -9.05 -3.09 2.18
C VAL A 213 -7.82 -3.21 1.31
N ILE A 214 -6.69 -3.68 1.87
CA ILE A 214 -5.44 -3.91 1.12
C ILE A 214 -5.70 -4.88 -0.05
N ARG A 215 -6.32 -6.04 0.23
CA ARG A 215 -6.65 -7.03 -0.81
C ARG A 215 -7.49 -6.42 -1.93
N LYS A 216 -8.54 -5.67 -1.60
CA LYS A 216 -9.38 -5.01 -2.61
C LYS A 216 -8.62 -4.03 -3.49
N GLN A 217 -7.67 -3.28 -2.92
CA GLN A 217 -6.86 -2.36 -3.73
C GLN A 217 -5.89 -3.13 -4.63
N LEU A 218 -5.23 -4.19 -4.13
CA LEU A 218 -4.32 -5.00 -4.92
C LEU A 218 -5.04 -5.75 -6.06
N ASP A 219 -6.20 -6.37 -5.78
CA ASP A 219 -7.04 -7.03 -6.80
C ASP A 219 -7.42 -6.07 -7.93
N LYS A 220 -7.73 -4.83 -7.57
CA LYS A 220 -8.07 -3.78 -8.52
C LYS A 220 -6.88 -3.37 -9.38
N LEU A 221 -5.70 -3.17 -8.77
CA LEU A 221 -4.47 -2.88 -9.53
C LEU A 221 -4.16 -4.01 -10.52
N ASP A 222 -4.32 -5.26 -10.10
CA ASP A 222 -4.11 -6.44 -10.94
C ASP A 222 -5.08 -6.49 -12.13
N GLU A 223 -6.36 -6.20 -11.90
CA GLU A 223 -7.39 -6.09 -12.96
C GLU A 223 -7.00 -5.01 -13.98
N VAL A 224 -6.59 -3.82 -13.53
CA VAL A 224 -6.21 -2.74 -14.44
C VAL A 224 -4.93 -3.07 -15.21
N ALA A 225 -3.93 -3.68 -14.56
CA ALA A 225 -2.73 -4.15 -15.24
C ALA A 225 -3.05 -5.14 -16.36
N ALA A 226 -3.93 -6.11 -16.08
CA ALA A 226 -4.37 -7.09 -17.06
C ALA A 226 -5.10 -6.42 -18.24
N GLU A 227 -5.96 -5.43 -17.99
CA GLU A 227 -6.64 -4.69 -19.06
C GLU A 227 -5.66 -3.91 -19.93
N PHE A 228 -4.71 -3.19 -19.32
CA PHE A 228 -3.72 -2.39 -20.06
C PHE A 228 -2.71 -3.25 -20.83
N SER A 229 -2.43 -4.46 -20.36
CA SER A 229 -1.58 -5.42 -21.07
C SER A 229 -2.14 -5.78 -22.46
N SER A 230 -3.47 -5.74 -22.65
CA SER A 230 -4.11 -5.98 -23.95
C SER A 230 -3.80 -4.91 -25.00
N TYR A 231 -3.36 -3.73 -24.55
CA TYR A 231 -2.90 -2.62 -25.38
C TYR A 231 -1.37 -2.53 -25.43
N ASP A 232 -0.64 -3.56 -24.99
CA ASP A 232 0.82 -3.59 -24.87
C ASP A 232 1.40 -2.53 -23.92
N ILE A 233 0.63 -2.05 -22.93
CA ILE A 233 1.11 -1.10 -21.90
C ILE A 233 1.37 -1.89 -20.61
N ASN A 234 2.63 -1.90 -20.15
CA ASN A 234 3.05 -2.64 -18.96
C ASN A 234 2.88 -1.83 -17.66
N LEU A 235 1.77 -2.02 -16.96
CA LEU A 235 1.55 -1.39 -15.64
C LEU A 235 2.20 -2.16 -14.48
N GLU A 236 2.52 -3.44 -14.68
CA GLU A 236 3.12 -4.26 -13.62
C GLU A 236 4.47 -3.72 -13.16
N GLU A 237 5.31 -3.22 -14.09
CA GLU A 237 6.59 -2.60 -13.75
C GLU A 237 6.41 -1.29 -12.98
N VAL A 238 5.44 -0.45 -13.37
CA VAL A 238 5.09 0.78 -12.67
C VAL A 238 4.67 0.46 -11.23
N TYR A 239 3.80 -0.53 -11.04
CA TYR A 239 3.34 -0.94 -9.72
C TYR A 239 4.46 -1.56 -8.89
N ARG A 240 5.35 -2.34 -9.51
CA ARG A 240 6.53 -2.92 -8.85
C ARG A 240 7.38 -1.83 -8.21
N GLU A 241 7.72 -0.77 -8.96
CA GLU A 241 8.54 0.34 -8.46
C GLU A 241 7.82 1.11 -7.35
N GLN A 242 6.58 1.57 -7.60
CA GLN A 242 5.83 2.36 -6.62
C GLN A 242 5.55 1.59 -5.32
N ILE A 243 5.22 0.30 -5.42
CA ILE A 243 4.94 -0.52 -4.24
C ILE A 243 6.23 -0.93 -3.55
N GLY A 244 7.34 -1.14 -4.27
CA GLY A 244 8.66 -1.29 -3.66
C GLY A 244 9.05 -0.09 -2.78
N GLU A 245 8.81 1.14 -3.24
CA GLU A 245 8.99 2.35 -2.42
C GLU A 245 8.04 2.40 -1.21
N ILE A 246 6.86 1.78 -1.34
CA ILE A 246 5.92 1.67 -0.21
C ILE A 246 6.48 0.73 0.86
N LEU A 247 6.96 -0.43 0.46
CA LEU A 247 7.44 -1.48 1.36
C LEU A 247 8.77 -1.14 2.05
N THR A 248 9.63 -0.32 1.43
CA THR A 248 10.95 0.05 1.98
C THR A 248 10.94 1.19 3.00
N GLN A 249 9.93 2.07 2.98
CA GLN A 249 9.92 3.28 3.83
C GLN A 249 9.25 3.04 5.19
N ASP A 250 7.96 2.70 5.17
CA ASP A 250 7.13 2.48 6.35
C ASP A 250 5.82 1.80 5.91
N VAL A 251 5.59 0.60 6.43
CA VAL A 251 4.41 -0.22 6.13
C VAL A 251 3.19 0.18 6.96
N SER A 252 3.34 1.00 8.01
CA SER A 252 2.26 1.35 8.95
C SER A 252 1.04 2.04 8.31
N ASN A 253 1.20 2.59 7.10
CA ASN A 253 0.13 3.24 6.34
C ASN A 253 -0.04 2.63 4.93
N ILE A 254 0.30 1.35 4.77
CA ILE A 254 0.25 0.67 3.47
C ILE A 254 -1.15 0.74 2.85
N SER A 255 -2.23 0.64 3.65
CA SER A 255 -3.60 0.74 3.13
C SER A 255 -3.90 2.09 2.48
N THR A 256 -3.45 3.19 3.09
CA THR A 256 -3.66 4.54 2.58
C THR A 256 -2.82 4.79 1.34
N ARG A 257 -1.55 4.37 1.35
CA ARG A 257 -0.63 4.53 0.21
C ARG A 257 -1.10 3.71 -1.00
N LEU A 258 -1.54 2.47 -0.80
CA LEU A 258 -2.14 1.66 -1.86
C LEU A 258 -3.44 2.25 -2.39
N SER A 259 -4.26 2.87 -1.52
CA SER A 259 -5.49 3.53 -1.97
C SER A 259 -5.18 4.71 -2.91
N THR A 260 -4.12 5.48 -2.64
CA THR A 260 -3.65 6.53 -3.56
C THR A 260 -3.22 5.97 -4.91
N VAL A 261 -2.46 4.87 -4.93
CA VAL A 261 -2.06 4.21 -6.20
C VAL A 261 -3.27 3.68 -6.96
N ALA A 262 -4.26 3.12 -6.25
CA ALA A 262 -5.48 2.62 -6.85
C ALA A 262 -6.40 3.74 -7.38
N GLU A 263 -6.48 4.88 -6.70
CA GLU A 263 -7.17 6.08 -7.21
C GLU A 263 -6.47 6.64 -8.45
N ASP A 264 -5.14 6.70 -8.43
CA ASP A 264 -4.37 7.13 -9.58
C ASP A 264 -4.58 6.20 -10.79
N THR A 265 -4.73 4.91 -10.53
CA THR A 265 -5.02 3.89 -11.52
C THR A 265 -6.44 3.98 -12.09
N ASP A 266 -7.45 4.34 -11.30
CA ASP A 266 -8.83 4.54 -11.79
C ASP A 266 -8.90 5.61 -12.87
N GLU A 267 -8.10 6.65 -12.75
CA GLU A 267 -8.05 7.71 -13.76
C GLU A 267 -7.46 7.20 -15.08
N LEU A 268 -6.60 6.18 -15.05
CA LEU A 268 -6.10 5.52 -16.25
C LEU A 268 -7.21 4.70 -16.93
N LEU A 269 -8.01 3.94 -16.17
CA LEU A 269 -9.13 3.16 -16.73
C LEU A 269 -10.09 4.02 -17.55
N GLN A 270 -10.31 5.28 -17.16
CA GLN A 270 -11.16 6.21 -17.92
C GLN A 270 -10.61 6.50 -19.34
N ARG A 271 -9.34 6.17 -19.62
CA ARG A 271 -8.70 6.30 -20.93
C ARG A 271 -8.76 5.03 -21.77
N GLN A 272 -9.26 3.91 -21.25
CA GLN A 272 -9.41 2.66 -22.00
C GLN A 272 -10.24 2.82 -23.29
N PRO A 273 -11.41 3.50 -23.32
CA PRO A 273 -12.18 3.63 -24.56
C PRO A 273 -11.43 4.40 -25.67
N LEU A 274 -10.55 5.32 -25.27
CA LEU A 274 -9.67 6.04 -26.19
C LEU A 274 -8.66 5.08 -26.83
N LEU A 275 -7.99 4.25 -26.02
CA LEU A 275 -7.02 3.26 -26.51
C LEU A 275 -7.68 2.25 -27.47
N GLU A 276 -8.87 1.74 -27.12
CA GLU A 276 -9.63 0.85 -27.98
C GLU A 276 -9.97 1.50 -29.33
N SER A 277 -10.43 2.76 -29.30
CA SER A 277 -10.75 3.52 -30.52
C SER A 277 -9.54 3.68 -31.42
N ILE A 278 -8.39 4.04 -30.87
CA ILE A 278 -7.15 4.22 -31.63
C ILE A 278 -6.64 2.89 -32.20
N GLU A 279 -6.76 1.80 -31.43
CA GLU A 279 -6.38 0.47 -31.91
C GLU A 279 -7.27 -0.03 -33.06
N GLN A 280 -8.56 0.30 -33.04
CA GLN A 280 -9.44 0.01 -34.18
C GLN A 280 -9.03 0.80 -35.42
N ILE A 281 -8.64 2.07 -35.26
CA ILE A 281 -8.17 2.94 -36.35
C ILE A 281 -6.86 2.41 -36.94
N SER A 282 -5.88 2.04 -36.11
CA SER A 282 -4.58 1.53 -36.59
C SER A 282 -4.69 0.23 -37.41
N LYS A 283 -5.78 -0.51 -37.25
CA LYS A 283 -6.14 -1.70 -38.04
C LYS A 283 -6.95 -1.38 -39.30
N THR A 284 -7.02 -0.11 -39.71
CA THR A 284 -7.73 0.31 -40.91
C THR A 284 -6.71 0.51 -42.02
N ASP A 285 -6.73 -0.37 -43.01
CA ASP A 285 -5.92 -0.22 -44.20
C ASP A 285 -6.47 0.97 -45.02
N ASN A 286 -5.61 1.91 -45.42
CA ASN A 286 -5.86 2.96 -46.45
C ASN A 286 -6.19 4.41 -46.03
N LEU A 287 -6.00 4.86 -44.77
CA LEU A 287 -5.80 6.31 -44.52
C LEU A 287 -4.30 6.62 -44.48
N ASP A 288 -3.75 6.97 -45.64
CA ASP A 288 -2.41 7.57 -45.71
C ASP A 288 -2.53 9.10 -45.70
N ASP A 289 -2.82 9.66 -44.53
CA ASP A 289 -2.78 11.10 -44.28
C ASP A 289 -1.86 11.40 -43.09
N SER A 290 -1.28 12.61 -43.08
CA SER A 290 -0.31 13.01 -42.07
C SER A 290 -0.88 13.05 -40.64
N THR A 291 -2.18 13.27 -40.48
CA THR A 291 -2.84 13.35 -39.17
C THR A 291 -3.07 11.95 -38.60
N THR A 292 -3.55 11.01 -39.41
CA THR A 292 -3.72 9.59 -39.02
C THR A 292 -2.37 8.94 -38.73
N ASN A 293 -1.37 9.17 -39.59
CA ASN A 293 -0.01 8.67 -39.37
C ASN A 293 0.58 9.20 -38.04
N ASN A 294 0.40 10.49 -37.74
CA ASN A 294 0.86 11.07 -36.47
C ASN A 294 0.12 10.48 -35.25
N LEU A 295 -1.18 10.19 -35.35
CA LEU A 295 -1.93 9.51 -34.28
C LEU A 295 -1.37 8.09 -34.02
N ILE A 296 -1.17 7.30 -35.08
CA ILE A 296 -0.65 5.92 -35.00
C ILE A 296 0.78 5.91 -34.47
N GLU A 297 1.62 6.85 -34.89
CA GLU A 297 2.99 6.99 -34.38
C GLU A 297 3.01 7.35 -32.89
N THR A 298 2.19 8.32 -32.46
CA THR A 298 2.06 8.69 -31.05
C THR A 298 1.59 7.50 -30.21
N TYR A 299 0.59 6.77 -30.69
CA TYR A 299 0.08 5.57 -30.04
C TYR A 299 1.15 4.47 -29.92
N SER A 300 1.89 4.22 -31.00
CA SER A 300 2.98 3.23 -31.01
C SER A 300 4.10 3.60 -30.02
N ARG A 301 4.40 4.90 -29.89
CA ARG A 301 5.35 5.42 -28.90
C ARG A 301 4.84 5.18 -27.47
N THR A 302 3.56 5.42 -27.21
CA THR A 302 2.94 5.15 -25.89
C THR A 302 3.00 3.66 -25.54
N LYS A 303 2.71 2.76 -26.49
CA LYS A 303 2.81 1.31 -26.26
C LYS A 303 4.23 0.83 -25.96
N GLY A 304 5.22 1.34 -26.71
CA GLY A 304 6.60 0.85 -26.65
C GLY A 304 7.48 1.50 -25.58
N LYS A 305 6.93 2.38 -24.75
CA LYS A 305 7.68 3.11 -23.73
C LYS A 305 7.57 2.38 -22.38
N GLU A 306 8.69 2.25 -21.69
CA GLU A 306 8.72 1.81 -20.30
C GLU A 306 8.35 2.99 -19.39
N TYR A 307 7.50 2.74 -18.41
CA TYR A 307 7.02 3.72 -17.45
C TYR A 307 7.42 3.30 -16.05
N ASN A 308 7.90 4.27 -15.28
CA ASN A 308 8.34 4.06 -13.90
C ASN A 308 7.27 4.55 -12.91
N GLU A 309 6.51 5.58 -13.30
CA GLU A 309 5.45 6.16 -12.48
C GLU A 309 4.11 6.21 -13.23
N VAL A 310 3.00 6.02 -12.50
CA VAL A 310 1.64 6.17 -13.06
C VAL A 310 1.43 7.57 -13.66
N GLN A 311 2.05 8.60 -13.07
CA GLN A 311 1.94 9.98 -13.55
C GLN A 311 2.57 10.18 -14.94
N ASP A 312 3.68 9.50 -15.24
CA ASP A 312 4.31 9.56 -16.56
C ASP A 312 3.39 8.97 -17.63
N LEU A 313 2.72 7.86 -17.32
CA LEU A 313 1.73 7.26 -18.21
C LEU A 313 0.52 8.18 -18.40
N LYS A 314 0.02 8.81 -17.32
CA LYS A 314 -1.08 9.79 -17.41
C LYS A 314 -0.74 10.94 -18.37
N LEU A 315 0.48 11.45 -18.31
CA LEU A 315 0.94 12.53 -19.20
C LEU A 315 0.96 12.09 -20.66
N GLU A 316 1.52 10.92 -20.98
CA GLU A 316 1.55 10.40 -22.34
C GLU A 316 0.13 10.10 -22.87
N LEU A 317 -0.77 9.53 -22.05
CA LEU A 317 -2.16 9.31 -22.44
C LEU A 317 -2.93 10.62 -22.67
N SER A 318 -2.58 11.70 -21.95
CA SER A 318 -3.15 13.03 -22.17
C SER A 318 -2.69 13.64 -23.50
N GLU A 319 -1.41 13.47 -23.86
CA GLU A 319 -0.89 13.86 -25.17
C GLU A 319 -1.54 13.06 -26.30
N LEU A 320 -1.72 11.75 -26.10
CA LEU A 320 -2.41 10.87 -27.04
C LEU A 320 -3.87 11.29 -27.21
N SER A 321 -4.58 11.61 -26.12
CA SER A 321 -5.96 12.13 -26.15
C SER A 321 -6.06 13.42 -26.96
N SER A 322 -5.13 14.35 -26.75
CA SER A 322 -5.09 15.62 -27.49
C SER A 322 -4.83 15.40 -28.99
N THR A 323 -4.01 14.39 -29.32
CA THR A 323 -3.73 14.01 -30.71
C THR A 323 -4.94 13.35 -31.36
N TYR A 324 -5.66 12.50 -30.63
CA TYR A 324 -6.90 11.87 -31.07
C TYR A 324 -8.02 12.89 -31.31
N GLU A 325 -8.21 13.86 -30.42
CA GLU A 325 -9.21 14.94 -30.61
C GLU A 325 -8.92 15.77 -31.87
N ARG A 326 -7.65 16.08 -32.13
CA ARG A 326 -7.22 16.77 -33.35
C ARG A 326 -7.51 15.94 -34.59
N TRP A 327 -7.23 14.64 -34.52
CA TRP A 327 -7.54 13.69 -35.59
C TRP A 327 -9.05 13.60 -35.85
N GLN A 328 -9.87 13.47 -34.81
CA GLN A 328 -11.34 13.43 -34.95
C GLN A 328 -11.86 14.68 -35.65
N LYS A 329 -11.38 15.86 -35.24
CA LYS A 329 -11.78 17.12 -35.86
C LYS A 329 -11.42 17.15 -37.35
N HIS A 330 -10.20 16.74 -37.70
CA HIS A 330 -9.76 16.65 -39.09
C HIS A 330 -10.66 15.72 -39.90
N ILE A 331 -10.91 14.51 -39.41
CA ILE A 331 -11.74 13.51 -40.11
C ILE A 331 -13.20 13.96 -40.28
N ILE A 332 -13.75 14.70 -39.31
CA ILE A 332 -15.08 15.32 -39.44
C ILE A 332 -15.08 16.40 -40.52
N GLU A 333 -14.11 17.31 -40.54
CA GLU A 333 -13.97 18.34 -41.57
C GLU A 333 -13.84 17.70 -42.96
N GLU A 334 -13.03 16.64 -43.07
CA GLU A 334 -12.87 15.88 -44.31
C GLU A 334 -14.16 15.22 -44.79
N TRP A 335 -14.96 14.66 -43.87
CA TRP A 335 -16.28 14.13 -44.19
C TRP A 335 -17.23 15.21 -44.68
N GLU A 336 -17.27 16.38 -44.04
CA GLU A 336 -18.15 17.49 -44.45
C GLU A 336 -17.84 17.95 -45.88
N THR A 337 -16.56 18.09 -46.23
CA THR A 337 -16.13 18.39 -47.60
C THR A 337 -16.54 17.29 -48.57
N THR A 338 -16.24 16.03 -48.23
CA THR A 338 -16.55 14.86 -49.07
C THR A 338 -18.08 14.74 -49.29
N ALA A 339 -18.88 14.92 -48.25
CA ALA A 339 -20.33 14.88 -48.30
C ALA A 339 -20.93 16.03 -49.13
N SER A 340 -20.33 17.22 -49.09
CA SER A 340 -20.71 18.33 -49.96
C SER A 340 -20.50 17.98 -51.43
N ILE A 341 -19.35 17.39 -51.77
CA ILE A 341 -19.03 16.97 -53.14
C ILE A 341 -20.02 15.92 -53.64
N VAL A 342 -20.32 14.88 -52.83
CA VAL A 342 -21.34 13.87 -53.18
C VAL A 342 -22.70 14.52 -53.44
N LYS A 343 -23.15 15.43 -52.56
CA LYS A 343 -24.42 16.15 -52.75
C LYS A 343 -24.44 16.94 -54.07
N THR A 344 -23.33 17.58 -54.43
CA THR A 344 -23.20 18.27 -55.72
C THR A 344 -23.34 17.30 -56.88
N TYR A 345 -22.67 16.14 -56.82
CA TYR A 345 -22.80 15.08 -57.83
C TYR A 345 -24.24 14.59 -57.98
N CYS A 346 -24.91 14.27 -56.87
CA CYS A 346 -26.29 13.80 -56.90
C CYS A 346 -27.28 14.86 -57.41
N ASN A 347 -27.06 16.13 -57.06
CA ASN A 347 -27.98 17.21 -57.44
C ASN A 347 -27.80 17.68 -58.89
N GLN A 348 -26.56 17.71 -59.40
CA GLN A 348 -26.26 18.27 -60.73
C GLN A 348 -26.26 17.21 -61.83
N PHE A 349 -25.90 15.98 -61.52
CA PHE A 349 -25.72 14.90 -62.51
C PHE A 349 -26.64 13.69 -62.27
N GLU A 350 -27.58 13.79 -61.33
CA GLU A 350 -28.55 12.72 -60.98
C GLU A 350 -27.88 11.37 -60.63
N PHE A 351 -26.65 11.38 -60.12
CA PHE A 351 -25.99 10.16 -59.66
C PHE A 351 -26.57 9.66 -58.33
N ASP A 352 -26.64 8.34 -58.17
CA ASP A 352 -26.95 7.72 -56.87
C ASP A 352 -25.73 7.79 -55.94
N PRO A 353 -25.89 8.25 -54.68
CA PRO A 353 -24.79 8.28 -53.72
C PRO A 353 -24.34 6.85 -53.34
N PRO A 354 -23.14 6.68 -52.77
CA PRO A 354 -22.71 5.40 -52.25
C PRO A 354 -23.69 4.86 -51.19
N ALA A 355 -23.93 3.55 -51.17
CA ALA A 355 -25.00 2.94 -50.37
C ALA A 355 -24.85 3.19 -48.86
N GLU A 356 -23.62 3.27 -48.37
CA GLU A 356 -23.32 3.55 -46.96
C GLU A 356 -23.42 5.05 -46.60
N PHE A 357 -23.40 5.95 -47.58
CA PHE A 357 -23.42 7.41 -47.36
C PHE A 357 -24.67 7.85 -46.59
N ASN A 358 -25.83 7.31 -46.96
CA ASN A 358 -27.12 7.64 -46.35
C ASN A 358 -27.35 6.95 -44.99
N GLN A 359 -26.42 6.08 -44.56
CA GLN A 359 -26.51 5.40 -43.26
C GLN A 359 -25.95 6.26 -42.12
N ILE A 360 -25.27 7.36 -42.46
CA ILE A 360 -24.68 8.30 -41.51
C ILE A 360 -25.60 9.51 -41.36
N ASP A 361 -26.41 9.52 -40.29
CA ASP A 361 -27.19 10.70 -39.91
C ASP A 361 -26.28 11.83 -39.40
N GLU A 362 -25.35 11.50 -38.51
CA GLU A 362 -24.37 12.42 -37.94
C GLU A 362 -23.00 11.73 -37.83
N PHE A 363 -22.01 12.26 -38.54
CA PHE A 363 -20.70 11.61 -38.68
C PHE A 363 -19.88 11.64 -37.39
N SER A 364 -19.97 12.71 -36.59
CA SER A 364 -19.34 12.79 -35.26
C SER A 364 -19.81 11.65 -34.34
N THR A 365 -21.11 11.35 -34.36
CA THR A 365 -21.72 10.27 -33.59
C THR A 365 -21.30 8.90 -34.12
N ALA A 366 -21.22 8.73 -35.44
CA ALA A 366 -20.73 7.49 -36.06
C ALA A 366 -19.25 7.23 -35.71
N LEU A 367 -18.41 8.27 -35.84
CA LEU A 367 -16.97 8.23 -35.54
C LEU A 367 -16.72 7.89 -34.07
N SER A 368 -17.52 8.41 -33.14
CA SER A 368 -17.38 8.11 -31.71
C SER A 368 -17.80 6.69 -31.33
N LYS A 369 -18.75 6.09 -32.06
CA LYS A 369 -19.28 4.74 -31.77
C LYS A 369 -18.46 3.63 -32.39
N ASN A 370 -18.02 3.81 -33.63
CA ASN A 370 -17.21 2.84 -34.37
C ASN A 370 -16.28 3.61 -35.32
N PRO A 371 -15.13 4.08 -34.80
CA PRO A 371 -14.21 4.90 -35.57
C PRO A 371 -13.76 4.23 -36.87
N LYS A 372 -13.46 2.92 -36.81
CA LYS A 372 -13.03 2.14 -37.97
C LYS A 372 -14.06 2.13 -39.09
N GLU A 373 -15.33 1.85 -38.77
CA GLU A 373 -16.37 1.81 -39.79
C GLU A 373 -16.69 3.19 -40.36
N ALA A 374 -16.75 4.23 -39.51
CA ALA A 374 -16.95 5.59 -39.98
C ALA A 374 -15.84 6.04 -40.96
N VAL A 375 -14.59 5.72 -40.62
CA VAL A 375 -13.43 5.98 -41.48
C VAL A 375 -13.51 5.18 -42.78
N ASN A 376 -13.87 3.90 -42.74
CA ASN A 376 -14.09 3.09 -43.96
C ASN A 376 -15.16 3.68 -44.88
N ILE A 377 -16.25 4.22 -44.33
CA ILE A 377 -17.30 4.85 -45.13
C ILE A 377 -16.77 6.13 -45.79
N LEU A 378 -15.95 6.92 -45.09
CA LEU A 378 -15.26 8.07 -45.68
C LEU A 378 -14.36 7.64 -46.86
N ILE A 379 -13.53 6.60 -46.69
CA ILE A 379 -12.67 6.06 -47.76
C ILE A 379 -13.49 5.64 -48.98
N ARG A 380 -14.53 4.80 -48.79
CA ARG A 380 -15.38 4.34 -49.89
C ARG A 380 -16.09 5.50 -50.61
N THR A 381 -16.48 6.52 -49.85
CA THR A 381 -17.10 7.72 -50.41
C THR A 381 -16.10 8.50 -51.27
N ARG A 382 -14.83 8.61 -50.83
CA ARG A 382 -13.75 9.20 -51.64
C ARG A 382 -13.47 8.41 -52.91
N GLU A 383 -13.39 7.08 -52.81
CA GLU A 383 -13.20 6.20 -53.96
C GLU A 383 -14.34 6.34 -54.97
N TRP A 384 -15.59 6.48 -54.49
CA TRP A 384 -16.74 6.77 -55.33
C TRP A 384 -16.60 8.11 -56.05
N ILE A 385 -16.19 9.19 -55.37
CA ILE A 385 -15.93 10.50 -55.98
C ILE A 385 -14.84 10.38 -57.05
N SER A 386 -13.70 9.75 -56.72
CA SER A 386 -12.60 9.55 -57.67
C SER A 386 -13.03 8.75 -58.89
N GLY A 387 -13.85 7.71 -58.71
CA GLY A 387 -14.43 6.93 -59.81
C GLY A 387 -15.28 7.80 -60.75
N ARG A 388 -16.12 8.67 -60.19
CA ARG A 388 -16.94 9.63 -60.99
C ARG A 388 -16.09 10.68 -61.68
N ASN A 389 -15.05 11.18 -61.03
CA ASN A 389 -14.09 12.10 -61.66
C ASN A 389 -13.45 11.44 -62.90
N SER A 390 -13.00 10.18 -62.79
CA SER A 390 -12.39 9.47 -63.91
C SER A 390 -13.37 9.16 -65.07
N GLU A 391 -14.65 8.93 -64.77
CA GLU A 391 -15.68 8.82 -65.81
C GLU A 391 -15.82 10.13 -66.59
N LEU A 392 -15.89 11.28 -65.89
CA LEU A 392 -15.92 12.61 -66.51
C LEU A 392 -14.63 12.91 -67.30
N GLU A 393 -13.47 12.44 -66.84
CA GLU A 393 -12.19 12.52 -67.56
C GLU A 393 -12.20 11.83 -68.91
N THR A 394 -13.09 10.86 -69.10
CA THR A 394 -13.23 10.15 -70.37
C THR A 394 -14.14 10.90 -71.36
N GLU A 395 -14.99 11.81 -70.87
CA GLU A 395 -16.02 12.50 -71.65
C GLU A 395 -15.69 13.97 -71.95
N LEU A 396 -14.82 14.60 -71.14
CA LEU A 396 -14.51 16.03 -71.22
C LEU A 396 -13.00 16.28 -71.44
N GLU A 397 -12.64 17.47 -71.91
CA GLU A 397 -11.23 17.89 -72.04
C GLU A 397 -10.62 18.21 -70.67
N THR A 398 -9.34 17.89 -70.45
CA THR A 398 -8.67 17.98 -69.13
C THR A 398 -8.85 19.33 -68.43
N ALA A 399 -8.72 20.46 -69.14
CA ALA A 399 -8.89 21.80 -68.56
C ALA A 399 -10.35 22.08 -68.12
N THR A 400 -11.33 21.47 -68.81
CA THR A 400 -12.75 21.53 -68.43
C THR A 400 -12.98 20.77 -67.12
N ILE A 401 -12.31 19.62 -66.96
CA ILE A 401 -12.42 18.79 -65.76
C ILE A 401 -11.74 19.47 -64.57
N GLU A 402 -10.56 20.07 -64.77
CA GLU A 402 -9.87 20.83 -63.72
C GLU A 402 -10.75 21.97 -63.20
N LEU A 403 -11.35 22.76 -64.11
CA LEU A 403 -12.28 23.84 -63.76
C LEU A 403 -13.52 23.30 -63.03
N LEU A 404 -14.13 22.23 -63.55
CA LEU A 404 -15.30 21.59 -62.95
C LEU A 404 -14.98 21.08 -61.54
N ARG A 405 -13.81 20.46 -61.37
CA ARG A 405 -13.35 19.92 -60.10
C ARG A 405 -13.12 21.03 -59.08
N GLU A 406 -12.42 22.09 -59.44
CA GLU A 406 -12.23 23.23 -58.53
C GLU A 406 -13.55 23.91 -58.18
N LEU A 407 -14.50 24.02 -59.12
CA LEU A 407 -15.85 24.52 -58.82
C LEU A 407 -16.62 23.61 -57.85
N ILE A 408 -16.50 22.30 -57.99
CA ILE A 408 -17.14 21.33 -57.09
C ILE A 408 -16.49 21.34 -55.70
N GLU A 409 -15.17 21.48 -55.63
CA GLU A 409 -14.39 21.46 -54.38
C GLU A 409 -14.43 22.80 -53.63
N GLN A 410 -14.33 23.92 -54.34
CA GLN A 410 -14.17 25.27 -53.76
C GLN A 410 -15.44 26.13 -53.85
N GLY A 411 -16.39 25.78 -54.71
CA GLY A 411 -17.63 26.53 -54.94
C GLY A 411 -17.47 27.80 -55.78
N GLU A 412 -16.28 28.39 -55.84
CA GLU A 412 -15.91 29.51 -56.71
C GLU A 412 -14.47 29.40 -57.23
N VAL A 413 -14.23 29.94 -58.42
CA VAL A 413 -12.92 29.93 -59.10
C VAL A 413 -12.71 31.24 -59.84
N TRP A 414 -11.46 31.66 -60.01
CA TRP A 414 -11.15 32.84 -60.81
C TRP A 414 -11.14 32.49 -62.28
N LEU A 415 -12.05 33.09 -63.04
CA LEU A 415 -12.20 32.83 -64.48
C LEU A 415 -10.91 33.08 -65.27
N GLY A 416 -10.02 33.95 -64.79
CA GLY A 416 -8.76 34.29 -65.46
C GLY A 416 -7.72 33.16 -65.46
N ASP A 417 -7.92 32.12 -64.66
CA ASP A 417 -7.01 30.98 -64.55
C ASP A 417 -7.31 29.89 -65.60
N TYR A 418 -8.40 30.06 -66.36
CA TYR A 418 -8.90 29.06 -67.32
C TYR A 418 -9.22 29.69 -68.69
N ASP A 419 -8.98 28.91 -69.74
CA ASP A 419 -9.34 29.30 -71.11
C ASP A 419 -10.86 29.23 -71.34
N ILE A 420 -11.35 30.05 -72.29
CA ILE A 420 -12.78 30.16 -72.60
C ILE A 420 -13.39 28.80 -72.99
N GLU A 421 -12.62 27.94 -73.66
CA GLU A 421 -13.07 26.59 -74.07
C GLU A 421 -13.37 25.70 -72.86
N ALA A 422 -12.57 25.79 -71.79
CA ALA A 422 -12.82 25.07 -70.55
C ALA A 422 -14.08 25.59 -69.84
N VAL A 423 -14.28 26.92 -69.83
CA VAL A 423 -15.48 27.55 -69.26
C VAL A 423 -16.74 27.14 -70.03
N GLU A 424 -16.69 27.15 -71.36
CA GLU A 424 -17.81 26.70 -72.21
C GLU A 424 -18.10 25.21 -72.01
N GLY A 425 -17.05 24.38 -71.90
CA GLY A 425 -17.19 22.94 -71.60
C GLY A 425 -17.90 22.68 -70.28
N VAL A 426 -17.54 23.41 -69.22
CA VAL A 426 -18.21 23.30 -67.91
C VAL A 426 -19.64 23.84 -67.98
N GLN A 427 -19.86 24.98 -68.63
CA GLN A 427 -21.19 25.58 -68.77
C GLN A 427 -22.18 24.68 -69.54
N ASN A 428 -21.70 23.90 -70.50
CA ASN A 428 -22.50 22.93 -71.24
C ASN A 428 -22.85 21.70 -70.41
N SER A 429 -22.08 21.42 -69.36
CA SER A 429 -22.23 20.25 -68.50
C SER A 429 -23.03 20.56 -67.24
N ILE A 430 -22.82 21.74 -66.64
CA ILE A 430 -23.51 22.22 -65.44
C ILE A 430 -23.83 23.72 -65.51
N PRO A 431 -24.94 24.16 -64.89
CA PRO A 431 -25.27 25.57 -64.81
C PRO A 431 -24.30 26.33 -63.87
N ILE A 432 -23.37 27.08 -64.46
CA ILE A 432 -22.45 27.97 -63.73
C ILE A 432 -22.94 29.41 -63.70
N LYS A 433 -22.66 30.12 -62.60
CA LYS A 433 -22.98 31.55 -62.43
C LYS A 433 -21.70 32.38 -62.41
N LEU A 434 -21.57 33.30 -63.35
CA LEU A 434 -20.51 34.30 -63.35
C LEU A 434 -20.82 35.43 -62.36
N THR A 435 -19.90 35.66 -61.43
CA THR A 435 -19.95 36.79 -60.49
C THR A 435 -18.81 37.75 -60.81
N ILE A 436 -19.14 39.02 -61.10
CA ILE A 436 -18.16 40.06 -61.40
C ILE A 436 -17.88 40.83 -60.10
N TYR A 437 -16.65 40.78 -59.62
CA TYR A 437 -16.18 41.61 -58.52
C TYR A 437 -15.68 42.95 -59.07
N ASP A 438 -16.37 44.05 -58.76
CA ASP A 438 -15.86 45.40 -59.03
C ASP A 438 -14.63 45.66 -58.14
N LYS A 439 -13.54 46.13 -58.75
CA LYS A 439 -12.33 46.55 -58.04
C LYS A 439 -12.54 47.82 -57.23
#